data_AF-A0A2S9GXQ1-F1
#
_entry.id   AF-A0A2S9GXQ1-F1
#
_cell.length_a   1.000
_cell.length_b   1.000
_cell.length_c   1.000
_cell.angle_alpha   90.00
_cell.angle_beta   90.00
_cell.angle_gamma   90.00
#
_symmetry.space_group_name_H-M   'P 1'
#
loop_
_entity.id
_entity.type
_entity.pdbx_description
1 polymer ?
#
loop_
_entity_poly.entity_id
_entity_poly.type
_entity_poly.pdbx_seq_one_letter_code
_entity_poly.pdbx_strand_id
1 'polypeptide(L)'
;MYSFKNLTSLVAGFIILCGVGLVAGCNTQSTPVTTTAQNSIKHVFVITLENKNFSSTFGNSTQDTYLQGTLVPMGALLTQYYGTGHVSLDNYVSMISGQPSSLATQTDCAEYQDFSLSSTDSNGIATGTGCVYPASVKTLPDLLTAANLSWRGYMEDMGNDPTRESAACGHPALNTRDLTQSPEAPTTAVPNGDQYATRHNPFMYFHTIIDSPSCATNVVALPQLKKDLAAASSTPNFVFITPNLCHDGHDGDGTGTAGKGCVNGEPGGLTSIDAFLKEWVPLIMASPAYQQDGMIVINFDEGAPPTPAVTMVSGIPTLTLTYPGAPCCGQQTGPNVTRPYITDYPASAATGGMPVQLSYAGIGGDQTGAVLISPFIKPGTVSNTPYNHYSLLKSLQDIYSVTPYLGYASQPGLVGFGSDVYVKSN
;
A
#
# COMPACT_ATOMS: atom_id res chain seq x y z
N MET A 1 41.07 -73.71 -34.38
CA MET A 1 39.83 -73.37 -35.10
C MET A 1 39.74 -71.86 -35.15
N TYR A 2 40.35 -71.24 -36.17
CA TYR A 2 39.67 -70.63 -37.35
C TYR A 2 38.72 -69.48 -36.94
N SER A 3 38.89 -68.22 -37.38
CA SER A 3 39.06 -67.81 -38.77
C SER A 3 39.62 -66.38 -38.94
N PHE A 4 40.41 -66.21 -39.99
CA PHE A 4 40.76 -64.96 -40.69
C PHE A 4 39.60 -64.44 -41.56
N LYS A 5 39.79 -63.22 -42.12
CA LYS A 5 39.09 -62.52 -43.26
C LYS A 5 38.09 -61.44 -42.80
N ASN A 6 37.96 -60.24 -43.38
CA ASN A 6 38.53 -59.63 -44.58
C ASN A 6 38.28 -58.09 -44.57
N LEU A 7 38.95 -57.44 -45.52
CA LEU A 7 39.07 -56.04 -45.94
C LEU A 7 37.76 -55.36 -46.45
N THR A 8 37.81 -54.00 -46.53
CA THR A 8 37.00 -53.03 -47.33
C THR A 8 35.54 -52.76 -46.88
N SER A 9 35.05 -51.52 -46.71
CA SER A 9 35.10 -50.37 -47.63
C SER A 9 35.05 -48.99 -46.96
N LEU A 10 35.71 -48.02 -47.62
CA LEU A 10 35.49 -46.57 -47.51
C LEU A 10 34.02 -46.20 -47.71
N VAL A 11 33.48 -45.28 -46.91
CA VAL A 11 32.78 -44.08 -47.40
C VAL A 11 33.06 -42.93 -46.42
N ALA A 12 33.40 -41.77 -47.00
CA ALA A 12 33.88 -40.57 -46.35
C ALA A 12 32.78 -39.74 -45.66
N GLY A 13 33.22 -38.96 -44.67
CA GLY A 13 32.79 -37.56 -44.48
C GLY A 13 31.57 -37.30 -43.62
N PHE A 14 31.77 -36.86 -42.36
CA PHE A 14 31.70 -35.44 -41.98
C PHE A 14 32.10 -35.28 -40.51
N ILE A 15 33.06 -34.40 -40.27
CA ILE A 15 33.48 -33.97 -38.93
C ILE A 15 32.43 -32.99 -38.41
N ILE A 16 31.81 -33.28 -37.27
CA ILE A 16 31.18 -32.26 -36.43
C ILE A 16 32.00 -32.18 -35.15
N LEU A 17 32.74 -31.07 -35.04
CA LEU A 17 33.49 -30.65 -33.88
C LEU A 17 32.54 -30.51 -32.69
N CYS A 18 32.70 -31.33 -31.66
CA CYS A 18 32.12 -31.07 -30.34
C CYS A 18 32.89 -29.93 -29.68
N GLY A 19 32.40 -28.70 -29.84
CA GLY A 19 32.85 -27.55 -29.06
C GLY A 19 32.29 -27.65 -27.64
N VAL A 20 33.19 -27.76 -26.66
CA VAL A 20 32.88 -27.62 -25.23
C VAL A 20 32.44 -26.17 -24.99
N GLY A 21 31.13 -25.95 -24.89
CA GLY A 21 30.55 -24.67 -24.48
C GLY A 21 30.56 -24.55 -22.96
N LEU A 22 31.48 -23.75 -22.43
CA LEU A 22 31.37 -23.18 -21.08
C LEU A 22 30.08 -22.36 -21.03
N VAL A 23 29.05 -22.90 -20.37
CA VAL A 23 27.84 -22.13 -20.05
C VAL A 23 28.21 -21.20 -18.89
N ALA A 24 28.64 -19.99 -19.22
CA ALA A 24 28.68 -18.90 -18.25
C ALA A 24 27.23 -18.63 -17.81
N GLY A 25 26.87 -19.15 -16.64
CA GLY A 25 25.60 -18.82 -15.99
C GLY A 25 25.59 -17.32 -15.71
N CYS A 26 24.83 -16.57 -16.50
CA CYS A 26 24.54 -15.18 -16.22
C CYS A 26 23.56 -15.14 -15.04
N ASN A 27 24.09 -15.26 -13.83
CA ASN A 27 23.33 -15.00 -12.61
C ASN A 27 23.27 -13.48 -12.46
N THR A 28 22.31 -12.84 -13.13
CA THR A 28 22.02 -11.42 -12.91
C THR A 28 21.30 -11.27 -11.58
N GLN A 29 22.04 -11.41 -10.47
CA GLN A 29 21.69 -10.69 -9.27
C GLN A 29 21.87 -9.21 -9.60
N SER A 30 20.76 -8.52 -9.86
CA SER A 30 20.73 -7.07 -9.92
C SER A 30 21.12 -6.54 -8.54
N THR A 31 22.38 -6.15 -8.37
CA THR A 31 22.79 -5.30 -7.26
C THR A 31 21.94 -4.03 -7.28
N PRO A 32 21.35 -3.59 -6.16
CA PRO A 32 20.56 -2.37 -6.13
C PRO A 32 21.48 -1.21 -6.51
N VAL A 33 21.19 -0.57 -7.64
CA VAL A 33 21.88 0.65 -8.03
C VAL A 33 21.21 1.79 -7.27
N THR A 34 21.61 1.97 -6.02
CA THR A 34 21.24 3.16 -5.25
C THR A 34 21.84 4.36 -5.96
N THR A 35 21.00 5.28 -6.45
CA THR A 35 21.49 6.46 -7.15
C THR A 35 21.95 7.52 -6.15
N THR A 36 22.89 8.39 -6.53
CA THR A 36 23.29 9.54 -5.71
C THR A 36 22.08 10.43 -5.35
N ALA A 37 21.06 10.46 -6.21
CA ALA A 37 19.82 11.19 -5.99
C ALA A 37 18.99 10.58 -4.84
N GLN A 38 18.81 9.26 -4.82
CA GLN A 38 18.11 8.55 -3.74
C GLN A 38 18.76 8.80 -2.37
N ASN A 39 20.10 8.74 -2.31
CA ASN A 39 20.85 8.97 -1.06
C ASN A 39 20.70 10.39 -0.50
N SER A 40 20.26 11.33 -1.34
CA SER A 40 20.08 12.74 -0.93
C SER A 40 18.76 12.96 -0.20
N ILE A 41 17.79 12.05 -0.31
CA ILE A 41 16.48 12.16 0.34
C ILE A 41 16.62 11.86 1.84
N LYS A 42 15.97 12.67 2.70
CA LYS A 42 15.95 12.50 4.16
C LYS A 42 14.57 12.70 4.80
N HIS A 43 13.64 13.35 4.09
CA HIS A 43 12.25 13.47 4.49
C HIS A 43 11.33 12.85 3.44
N VAL A 44 10.55 11.83 3.80
CA VAL A 44 9.58 11.19 2.90
C VAL A 44 8.18 11.31 3.47
N PHE A 45 7.27 11.88 2.69
CA PHE A 45 5.84 12.01 2.97
C PHE A 45 5.09 11.00 2.11
N VAL A 46 4.49 10.00 2.72
CA VAL A 46 3.59 9.05 2.06
C VAL A 46 2.17 9.50 2.34
N ILE A 47 1.43 9.82 1.29
CA ILE A 47 0.00 10.11 1.31
C ILE A 47 -0.69 8.93 0.62
N THR A 48 -1.49 8.17 1.35
CA THR A 48 -2.23 7.04 0.80
C THR A 48 -3.70 7.40 0.67
N LEU A 49 -4.22 7.18 -0.54
CA LEU A 49 -5.60 7.37 -0.95
C LEU A 49 -6.28 6.01 -1.16
N GLU A 50 -7.58 5.97 -1.49
CA GLU A 50 -8.35 4.73 -1.46
C GLU A 50 -9.05 4.35 -2.79
N ASN A 51 -9.00 3.05 -3.10
CA ASN A 51 -9.84 2.35 -4.06
C ASN A 51 -9.97 3.02 -5.46
N LYS A 52 -8.84 3.27 -6.14
CA LYS A 52 -8.87 3.77 -7.52
C LYS A 52 -7.94 2.99 -8.43
N ASN A 53 -8.49 2.61 -9.58
CA ASN A 53 -7.71 2.05 -10.67
C ASN A 53 -6.92 3.16 -11.38
N PHE A 54 -5.77 2.78 -11.95
CA PHE A 54 -4.96 3.68 -12.76
C PHE A 54 -5.78 4.36 -13.87
N SER A 55 -6.65 3.60 -14.54
CA SER A 55 -7.48 4.12 -15.63
C SER A 55 -8.50 5.18 -15.18
N SER A 56 -9.08 5.02 -13.99
CA SER A 56 -10.08 5.96 -13.45
C SER A 56 -9.48 7.23 -12.86
N THR A 57 -8.18 7.23 -12.53
CA THR A 57 -7.47 8.38 -11.96
C THR A 57 -6.59 9.03 -13.02
N PHE A 58 -5.51 8.34 -13.41
CA PHE A 58 -4.47 8.88 -14.29
C PHE A 58 -4.81 8.77 -15.78
N GLY A 59 -5.87 8.04 -16.15
CA GLY A 59 -6.35 7.91 -17.52
C GLY A 59 -7.09 9.16 -18.01
N ASN A 60 -8.41 9.17 -17.90
CA ASN A 60 -9.29 10.18 -18.50
C ASN A 60 -10.14 10.94 -17.48
N SER A 61 -9.75 10.93 -16.21
CA SER A 61 -10.51 11.61 -15.17
C SER A 61 -10.54 13.13 -15.38
N THR A 62 -11.65 13.74 -14.98
CA THR A 62 -11.81 15.21 -14.96
C THR A 62 -12.11 15.74 -13.55
N GLN A 63 -12.14 14.87 -12.53
CA GLN A 63 -12.49 15.25 -11.15
C GLN A 63 -11.27 15.60 -10.30
N ASP A 64 -10.11 14.99 -10.59
CA ASP A 64 -8.83 15.12 -9.87
C ASP A 64 -7.80 15.93 -10.67
N THR A 65 -8.23 17.11 -11.14
CA THR A 65 -7.43 18.00 -12.00
C THR A 65 -6.09 18.43 -11.40
N TYR A 66 -5.95 18.47 -10.08
CA TYR A 66 -4.70 18.79 -9.41
C TYR A 66 -3.76 17.59 -9.38
N LEU A 67 -4.25 16.40 -9.02
CA LEU A 67 -3.42 15.19 -9.07
C LEU A 67 -2.89 14.94 -10.48
N GLN A 68 -3.77 14.85 -11.47
CA GLN A 68 -3.39 14.55 -12.85
C GLN A 68 -2.75 15.75 -13.56
N GLY A 69 -3.37 16.93 -13.47
CA GLY A 69 -2.98 18.09 -14.26
C GLY A 69 -1.84 18.91 -13.66
N THR A 70 -1.61 18.80 -12.35
CA THR A 70 -0.59 19.59 -11.64
C THR A 70 0.53 18.71 -11.09
N LEU A 71 0.22 17.68 -10.31
CA LEU A 71 1.23 16.90 -9.58
C LEU A 71 2.01 15.93 -10.48
N VAL A 72 1.33 15.25 -11.41
CA VAL A 72 2.02 14.35 -12.37
C VAL A 72 3.12 15.05 -13.17
N PRO A 73 2.87 16.23 -13.80
CA PRO A 73 3.93 16.97 -14.50
C PRO A 73 5.12 17.39 -13.63
N MET A 74 4.95 17.50 -12.31
CA MET A 74 5.98 17.96 -11.38
C MET A 74 6.97 16.87 -10.97
N GLY A 75 6.66 15.59 -11.22
CA GLY A 75 7.41 14.48 -10.66
C GLY A 75 7.50 13.25 -11.58
N ALA A 76 7.46 12.07 -10.97
CA ALA A 76 7.41 10.78 -11.65
C ALA A 76 6.03 10.14 -11.50
N LEU A 77 5.44 9.70 -12.61
CA LEU A 77 4.27 8.81 -12.64
C LEU A 77 4.73 7.36 -12.75
N LEU A 78 4.36 6.54 -11.76
CA LEU A 78 4.53 5.08 -11.80
C LEU A 78 3.24 4.49 -12.38
N THR A 79 3.27 4.10 -13.65
CA THR A 79 2.08 3.60 -14.34
C THR A 79 1.74 2.18 -13.92
N GLN A 80 2.74 1.38 -13.58
CA GLN A 80 2.60 -0.03 -13.16
C GLN A 80 2.77 -0.17 -11.64
N TYR A 81 2.13 0.70 -10.85
CA TYR A 81 2.06 0.54 -9.40
C TYR A 81 0.78 -0.21 -8.98
N TYR A 82 0.92 -1.15 -8.04
CA TYR A 82 -0.15 -2.06 -7.62
C TYR A 82 -0.35 -2.05 -6.11
N GLY A 83 -1.60 -2.21 -5.69
CA GLY A 83 -1.93 -2.62 -4.34
C GLY A 83 -1.44 -4.04 -4.05
N THR A 84 -1.31 -4.39 -2.78
CA THR A 84 -0.89 -5.71 -2.29
C THR A 84 -2.01 -6.57 -1.71
N GLY A 85 -3.22 -6.05 -1.60
CA GLY A 85 -4.40 -6.79 -1.19
C GLY A 85 -5.69 -6.09 -1.61
N HIS A 86 -6.83 -6.71 -1.35
CA HIS A 86 -8.13 -6.31 -1.92
C HIS A 86 -8.94 -5.36 -1.06
N VAL A 87 -8.54 -5.21 0.20
CA VAL A 87 -9.20 -4.36 1.19
C VAL A 87 -8.13 -3.52 1.87
N SER A 88 -8.51 -2.41 2.46
CA SER A 88 -7.58 -1.38 2.87
C SER A 88 -6.49 -1.89 3.82
N LEU A 89 -6.86 -2.58 4.91
CA LEU A 89 -5.94 -2.82 6.03
C LEU A 89 -4.67 -3.59 5.64
N ASP A 90 -4.78 -4.61 4.79
CA ASP A 90 -3.62 -5.41 4.44
C ASP A 90 -2.59 -4.62 3.60
N ASN A 91 -3.04 -3.63 2.83
CA ASN A 91 -2.19 -2.67 2.11
C ASN A 91 -1.45 -1.73 3.06
N TYR A 92 -2.15 -1.15 4.04
CA TYR A 92 -1.53 -0.29 5.05
C TYR A 92 -0.48 -1.05 5.88
N VAL A 93 -0.82 -2.26 6.32
CA VAL A 93 0.09 -3.16 7.06
C VAL A 93 1.32 -3.51 6.22
N SER A 94 1.14 -3.82 4.93
CA SER A 94 2.24 -4.21 4.05
C SER A 94 3.23 -3.05 3.84
N MET A 95 2.76 -1.80 3.75
CA MET A 95 3.58 -0.61 3.53
C MET A 95 4.58 -0.31 4.66
N ILE A 96 4.30 -0.74 5.90
CA ILE A 96 5.20 -0.49 7.03
C ILE A 96 5.89 -1.73 7.60
N SER A 97 5.40 -2.93 7.31
CA SER A 97 5.92 -4.17 7.93
C SER A 97 6.33 -5.24 6.93
N GLY A 98 5.89 -5.13 5.67
CA GLY A 98 6.05 -6.15 4.66
C GLY A 98 5.27 -7.44 4.96
N GLN A 99 4.37 -7.44 5.95
CA GLN A 99 3.46 -8.55 6.19
C GLN A 99 2.41 -8.60 5.06
N PRO A 100 2.14 -9.77 4.47
CA PRO A 100 1.04 -9.96 3.54
C PRO A 100 -0.31 -10.09 4.23
N SER A 101 -1.39 -10.12 3.44
CA SER A 101 -2.74 -10.35 3.96
C SER A 101 -2.80 -11.62 4.80
N SER A 102 -3.51 -11.54 5.92
CA SER A 102 -3.93 -12.66 6.77
C SER A 102 -5.44 -12.82 6.66
N LEU A 103 -6.00 -13.85 7.30
CA LEU A 103 -7.46 -14.03 7.33
C LEU A 103 -8.22 -12.86 7.95
N ALA A 104 -7.64 -12.17 8.94
CA ALA A 104 -8.29 -11.03 9.58
C ALA A 104 -8.05 -9.72 8.81
N THR A 105 -6.83 -9.51 8.32
CA THR A 105 -6.50 -8.26 7.61
C THR A 105 -7.09 -8.19 6.21
N GLN A 106 -7.34 -9.33 5.55
CA GLN A 106 -8.06 -9.37 4.26
C GLN A 106 -9.56 -9.04 4.38
N THR A 107 -10.05 -8.75 5.59
CA THR A 107 -11.42 -8.31 5.89
C THR A 107 -11.40 -7.11 6.84
N ASP A 108 -10.38 -6.25 6.74
CA ASP A 108 -10.18 -5.02 7.53
C ASP A 108 -10.19 -5.15 9.05
N CYS A 109 -10.08 -6.38 9.55
CA CYS A 109 -10.09 -6.67 10.98
C CYS A 109 -11.25 -6.00 11.74
N ALA A 110 -12.49 -6.24 11.30
CA ALA A 110 -13.69 -5.67 11.92
C ALA A 110 -13.81 -5.94 13.44
N GLU A 111 -13.21 -7.03 13.93
CA GLU A 111 -12.92 -7.24 15.34
C GLU A 111 -11.44 -6.96 15.57
N TYR A 112 -11.11 -5.85 16.24
CA TYR A 112 -9.74 -5.42 16.48
C TYR A 112 -9.10 -6.31 17.55
N GLN A 113 -8.49 -7.40 17.10
CA GLN A 113 -8.11 -8.53 17.95
C GLN A 113 -6.60 -8.78 17.99
N ASP A 114 -6.13 -9.22 19.15
CA ASP A 114 -4.75 -9.64 19.35
C ASP A 114 -4.36 -10.75 18.38
N PHE A 115 -3.15 -10.64 17.82
CA PHE A 115 -2.63 -11.66 16.94
C PHE A 115 -2.06 -12.83 17.76
N SER A 116 -2.76 -13.96 17.69
CA SER A 116 -2.26 -15.24 18.20
C SER A 116 -1.24 -15.82 17.23
N LEU A 117 0.04 -15.61 17.51
CA LEU A 117 1.16 -16.07 16.69
C LEU A 117 1.35 -17.59 16.81
N SER A 118 1.33 -18.28 15.67
CA SER A 118 1.64 -19.71 15.56
C SER A 118 3.09 -19.96 15.16
N SER A 119 3.60 -19.19 14.20
CA SER A 119 4.99 -19.29 13.74
C SER A 119 5.43 -18.03 13.01
N THR A 120 6.73 -17.85 12.84
CA THR A 120 7.31 -16.81 11.99
C THR A 120 8.29 -17.46 11.02
N ASP A 121 8.20 -17.11 9.73
CA ASP A 121 9.12 -17.63 8.72
C ASP A 121 10.47 -16.88 8.69
N SER A 122 11.36 -17.27 7.78
CA SER A 122 12.70 -16.67 7.67
C SER A 122 12.71 -15.22 7.20
N ASN A 123 11.63 -14.76 6.56
CA ASN A 123 11.47 -13.36 6.12
C ASN A 123 10.79 -12.51 7.20
N GLY A 124 10.46 -13.10 8.37
CA GLY A 124 9.74 -12.42 9.44
C GLY A 124 8.24 -12.41 9.24
N ILE A 125 7.67 -13.20 8.32
CA ILE A 125 6.23 -13.27 8.10
C ILE A 125 5.56 -14.04 9.25
N ALA A 126 4.61 -13.39 9.91
CA ALA A 126 3.85 -13.95 11.00
C ALA A 126 2.66 -14.78 10.49
N THR A 127 2.61 -16.03 10.93
CA THR A 127 1.51 -16.96 10.67
C THR A 127 0.70 -17.11 11.94
N GLY A 128 -0.61 -16.89 11.87
CA GLY A 128 -1.50 -16.96 13.03
C GLY A 128 -2.90 -16.42 12.72
N THR A 129 -3.61 -16.02 13.77
CA THR A 129 -4.97 -15.46 13.69
C THR A 129 -5.05 -14.15 14.45
N GLY A 130 -5.76 -13.17 13.89
CA GLY A 130 -5.89 -11.82 14.42
C GLY A 130 -5.15 -10.80 13.58
N CYS A 131 -5.08 -9.55 14.05
CA CYS A 131 -4.52 -8.46 13.26
C CYS A 131 -3.61 -7.52 14.03
N VAL A 132 -3.62 -7.53 15.37
CA VAL A 132 -2.68 -6.74 16.17
C VAL A 132 -1.43 -7.56 16.45
N TYR A 133 -0.41 -7.40 15.62
CA TYR A 133 0.79 -8.21 15.60
C TYR A 133 1.63 -8.06 16.89
N PRO A 134 2.22 -9.16 17.40
CA PRO A 134 3.02 -9.12 18.62
C PRO A 134 4.31 -8.33 18.44
N ALA A 135 4.92 -7.88 19.53
CA ALA A 135 6.13 -7.05 19.53
C ALA A 135 7.37 -7.69 18.84
N SER A 136 7.32 -9.00 18.55
CA SER A 136 8.32 -9.71 17.75
C SER A 136 8.27 -9.37 16.26
N VAL A 137 7.13 -8.90 15.75
CA VAL A 137 6.97 -8.42 14.37
C VAL A 137 7.39 -6.96 14.31
N LYS A 138 8.41 -6.66 13.51
CA LYS A 138 8.98 -5.32 13.39
C LYS A 138 8.40 -4.54 12.22
N THR A 139 8.39 -3.23 12.37
CA THR A 139 7.89 -2.26 11.40
C THR A 139 9.00 -1.28 11.00
N LEU A 140 8.79 -0.51 9.93
CA LEU A 140 9.69 0.56 9.52
C LEU A 140 9.93 1.57 10.66
N PRO A 141 8.90 2.05 11.39
CA PRO A 141 9.08 2.80 12.64
C PRO A 141 10.10 2.24 13.63
N ASP A 142 10.13 0.91 13.85
CA ASP A 142 11.11 0.27 14.73
C ASP A 142 12.53 0.47 14.20
N LEU A 143 12.73 0.24 12.89
CA LEU A 143 14.04 0.38 12.24
C LEU A 143 14.51 1.84 12.21
N LEU A 144 13.61 2.78 11.95
CA LEU A 144 13.91 4.22 11.97
C LEU A 144 14.32 4.67 13.36
N THR A 145 13.56 4.27 14.38
CA THR A 145 13.86 4.61 15.78
C THR A 145 15.23 4.05 16.18
N ALA A 146 15.55 2.81 15.81
CA ALA A 146 16.86 2.21 16.06
C ALA A 146 18.02 2.94 15.35
N ALA A 147 17.73 3.58 14.21
CA ALA A 147 18.68 4.41 13.45
C ALA A 147 18.71 5.89 13.90
N ASN A 148 18.01 6.26 14.99
CA ASN A 148 17.82 7.64 15.44
C ASN A 148 17.15 8.55 14.40
N LEU A 149 16.28 7.98 13.57
CA LEU A 149 15.44 8.70 12.62
C LEU A 149 14.04 8.87 13.18
N SER A 150 13.47 10.04 12.95
CA SER A 150 12.14 10.41 13.44
C SER A 150 11.05 9.95 12.48
N TRP A 151 9.89 9.61 13.01
CA TRP A 151 8.73 9.22 12.21
C TRP A 151 7.44 9.69 12.86
N ARG A 152 6.41 9.97 12.05
CA ARG A 152 5.05 10.24 12.52
C ARG A 152 3.97 9.80 11.53
N GLY A 153 2.83 9.41 12.08
CA GLY A 153 1.56 9.22 11.39
C GLY A 153 0.61 10.39 11.66
N TYR A 154 -0.06 10.86 10.60
CA TYR A 154 -1.01 11.97 10.64
C TYR A 154 -2.33 11.52 10.04
N MET A 155 -3.33 11.37 10.89
CA MET A 155 -4.62 10.78 10.54
C MET A 155 -5.69 11.86 10.56
N GLU A 156 -6.39 12.06 9.46
CA GLU A 156 -7.54 12.98 9.45
C GLU A 156 -8.67 12.43 10.32
N ASP A 157 -9.40 13.33 10.96
CA ASP A 157 -10.49 13.08 11.93
C ASP A 157 -10.16 12.28 13.19
N MET A 158 -8.95 11.73 13.35
CA MET A 158 -8.63 10.93 14.54
C MET A 158 -8.86 11.70 15.85
N GLY A 159 -9.75 11.18 16.68
CA GLY A 159 -10.17 11.74 17.96
C GLY A 159 -11.11 12.94 17.86
N ASN A 160 -11.79 13.11 16.73
CA ASN A 160 -12.89 14.07 16.60
C ASN A 160 -14.05 13.71 17.55
N ASP A 161 -14.35 12.41 17.72
CA ASP A 161 -15.14 11.91 18.84
C ASP A 161 -14.26 11.22 19.91
N PRO A 162 -13.99 11.89 21.05
CA PRO A 162 -13.26 11.28 22.17
C PRO A 162 -13.97 10.07 22.80
N THR A 163 -15.24 9.82 22.49
CA THR A 163 -15.95 8.62 22.96
C THR A 163 -15.75 7.40 22.06
N ARG A 164 -15.29 7.60 20.82
CA ARG A 164 -15.00 6.57 19.83
C ARG A 164 -13.53 6.18 19.83
N GLU A 165 -12.62 7.16 19.86
CA GLU A 165 -11.18 6.92 20.00
C GLU A 165 -10.41 8.11 20.60
N SER A 166 -9.13 7.90 20.93
CA SER A 166 -8.24 8.96 21.44
C SER A 166 -7.68 9.84 20.32
N ALA A 167 -7.47 11.14 20.61
CA ALA A 167 -6.87 12.11 19.67
C ALA A 167 -5.38 11.89 19.33
N ALA A 168 -4.74 10.95 20.00
CA ALA A 168 -3.42 10.44 19.65
C ALA A 168 -3.37 8.96 19.99
N CYS A 169 -2.70 8.17 19.15
CA CYS A 169 -2.75 6.71 19.23
C CYS A 169 -4.21 6.19 19.30
N GLY A 170 -5.10 6.76 18.48
CA GLY A 170 -6.51 6.39 18.47
C GLY A 170 -6.73 5.02 17.85
N HIS A 171 -7.24 4.07 18.64
CA HIS A 171 -7.62 2.73 18.18
C HIS A 171 -8.68 2.12 19.12
N PRO A 172 -9.42 1.09 18.68
CA PRO A 172 -10.35 0.36 19.53
C PRO A 172 -9.63 -0.37 20.68
N ALA A 173 -10.38 -0.73 21.72
CA ALA A 173 -9.84 -1.64 22.73
C ALA A 173 -9.55 -3.02 22.12
N LEU A 174 -8.47 -3.67 22.57
CA LEU A 174 -8.12 -5.01 22.09
C LEU A 174 -9.25 -6.00 22.32
N ASN A 175 -9.47 -6.85 21.32
CA ASN A 175 -10.49 -7.89 21.26
C ASN A 175 -11.92 -7.34 21.34
N THR A 176 -12.14 -6.17 20.72
CA THR A 176 -13.47 -5.57 20.59
C THR A 176 -13.76 -5.21 19.14
N ARG A 177 -15.05 -5.04 18.84
CA ARG A 177 -15.49 -4.58 17.54
C ARG A 177 -14.92 -3.18 17.25
N ASP A 178 -14.32 -3.03 16.10
CA ASP A 178 -13.86 -1.75 15.61
C ASP A 178 -15.06 -0.93 15.10
N LEU A 179 -15.41 0.11 15.86
CA LEU A 179 -16.49 1.03 15.49
C LEU A 179 -16.05 2.07 14.44
N THR A 180 -14.75 2.12 14.14
CA THR A 180 -14.18 2.98 13.09
C THR A 180 -14.29 2.41 11.68
N GLN A 181 -14.83 1.19 11.56
CA GLN A 181 -15.14 0.53 10.29
C GLN A 181 -16.22 1.27 9.49
N SER A 182 -16.94 2.21 10.10
CA SER A 182 -17.94 3.03 9.43
C SER A 182 -17.89 4.47 9.96
N PRO A 183 -18.23 5.46 9.12
CA PRO A 183 -18.27 6.84 9.54
C PRO A 183 -19.43 7.09 10.51
N GLU A 184 -19.22 7.98 11.47
CA GLU A 184 -20.24 8.47 12.40
C GLU A 184 -20.91 9.72 11.84
N ALA A 185 -22.25 9.72 11.80
CA ALA A 185 -23.01 10.86 11.32
C ALA A 185 -22.91 12.07 12.28
N PRO A 186 -23.09 13.31 11.78
CA PRO A 186 -23.16 14.51 12.60
C PRO A 186 -24.09 14.42 13.81
N THR A 187 -23.57 14.84 14.97
CA THR A 187 -24.34 14.99 16.22
C THR A 187 -24.14 16.39 16.81
N THR A 188 -24.84 16.72 17.90
CA THR A 188 -24.57 17.98 18.62
C THR A 188 -23.17 18.03 19.22
N ALA A 189 -22.61 16.88 19.63
CA ALA A 189 -21.26 16.79 20.21
C ALA A 189 -20.18 16.78 19.12
N VAL A 190 -20.48 16.20 17.96
CA VAL A 190 -19.57 16.06 16.81
C VAL A 190 -20.26 16.61 15.56
N PRO A 191 -20.27 17.95 15.36
CA PRO A 191 -21.13 18.61 14.36
C PRO A 191 -20.86 18.24 12.90
N ASN A 192 -19.68 17.71 12.60
CA ASN A 192 -19.31 17.26 11.25
C ASN A 192 -19.28 15.74 11.13
N GLY A 193 -19.67 15.01 12.18
CA GLY A 193 -19.45 13.57 12.27
C GLY A 193 -17.97 13.23 12.45
N ASP A 194 -17.67 11.94 12.40
CA ASP A 194 -16.32 11.40 12.51
C ASP A 194 -16.09 10.36 11.42
N GLN A 195 -15.07 10.59 10.59
CA GLN A 195 -14.74 9.72 9.47
C GLN A 195 -13.34 9.11 9.62
N TYR A 196 -12.76 9.12 10.82
CA TYR A 196 -11.55 8.38 11.10
C TYR A 196 -11.79 6.87 10.95
N ALA A 197 -10.82 6.18 10.37
CA ALA A 197 -10.80 4.74 10.17
C ALA A 197 -9.48 4.13 10.65
N THR A 198 -9.55 3.27 11.67
CA THR A 198 -8.36 2.60 12.22
C THR A 198 -7.69 1.73 11.16
N ARG A 199 -8.46 1.08 10.26
CA ARG A 199 -7.93 0.26 9.16
C ARG A 199 -6.99 1.00 8.20
N HIS A 200 -7.04 2.34 8.17
CA HIS A 200 -6.17 3.21 7.38
C HIS A 200 -4.95 3.73 8.17
N ASN A 201 -4.82 3.33 9.44
CA ASN A 201 -3.73 3.67 10.35
C ASN A 201 -2.91 2.41 10.69
N PRO A 202 -1.89 2.07 9.90
CA PRO A 202 -1.18 0.80 10.07
C PRO A 202 -0.45 0.70 11.40
N PHE A 203 -0.11 1.82 12.02
CA PHE A 203 0.60 1.87 13.29
C PHE A 203 -0.21 1.25 14.44
N MET A 204 -1.53 1.20 14.33
CA MET A 204 -2.41 0.63 15.37
C MET A 204 -2.39 -0.89 15.37
N TYR A 205 -1.76 -1.56 14.43
CA TYR A 205 -1.80 -3.02 14.32
C TYR A 205 -0.54 -3.71 14.83
N PHE A 206 0.28 -3.03 15.64
CA PHE A 206 1.54 -3.58 16.14
C PHE A 206 1.79 -3.20 17.60
N HIS A 207 1.97 -4.21 18.46
CA HIS A 207 2.35 -4.02 19.87
C HIS A 207 3.69 -3.29 20.06
N THR A 208 4.60 -3.32 19.07
CA THR A 208 5.80 -2.48 19.14
C THR A 208 5.49 -0.99 19.19
N ILE A 209 4.30 -0.59 18.71
CA ILE A 209 3.86 0.80 18.66
C ILE A 209 2.79 1.06 19.72
N ILE A 210 1.67 0.35 19.72
CA ILE A 210 0.51 0.70 20.59
C ILE A 210 0.81 0.58 22.09
N ASP A 211 1.75 -0.30 22.48
CA ASP A 211 2.18 -0.43 23.88
C ASP A 211 3.31 0.55 24.25
N SER A 212 3.85 1.27 23.27
CA SER A 212 4.91 2.25 23.48
C SER A 212 4.34 3.63 23.81
N PRO A 213 4.89 4.34 24.82
CA PRO A 213 4.52 5.73 25.09
C PRO A 213 4.73 6.67 23.90
N SER A 214 5.61 6.32 22.95
CA SER A 214 5.85 7.12 21.74
C SER A 214 4.67 7.12 20.78
N CYS A 215 3.71 6.19 20.90
CA CYS A 215 2.54 6.17 20.04
C CYS A 215 1.73 7.48 20.16
N ALA A 216 1.48 7.93 21.39
CA ALA A 216 0.73 9.17 21.66
C ALA A 216 1.46 10.44 21.18
N THR A 217 2.77 10.38 20.91
CA THR A 217 3.51 11.51 20.35
C THR A 217 3.71 11.41 18.84
N ASN A 218 3.70 10.20 18.29
CA ASN A 218 4.04 9.96 16.89
C ASN A 218 2.84 9.73 15.99
N VAL A 219 1.72 9.24 16.53
CA VAL A 219 0.49 9.01 15.76
C VAL A 219 -0.57 9.99 16.26
N VAL A 220 -0.82 11.03 15.47
CA VAL A 220 -1.58 12.22 15.89
C VAL A 220 -2.56 12.66 14.81
N ALA A 221 -3.53 13.50 15.18
CA ALA A 221 -4.47 14.08 14.23
C ALA A 221 -3.75 14.95 13.17
N LEU A 222 -4.23 14.90 11.93
CA LEU A 222 -3.61 15.55 10.77
C LEU A 222 -3.29 17.06 10.93
N PRO A 223 -4.12 17.89 11.60
CA PRO A 223 -3.79 19.31 11.80
C PRO A 223 -2.45 19.57 12.49
N GLN A 224 -1.91 18.62 13.26
CA GLN A 224 -0.59 18.75 13.89
C GLN A 224 0.55 18.86 12.85
N LEU A 225 0.38 18.30 11.64
CA LEU A 225 1.36 18.38 10.56
C LEU A 225 1.74 19.83 10.23
N LYS A 226 0.77 20.76 10.27
CA LYS A 226 1.03 22.20 9.99
C LYS A 226 2.09 22.80 10.91
N LYS A 227 2.13 22.36 12.18
CA LYS A 227 3.15 22.81 13.15
C LYS A 227 4.49 22.14 12.89
N ASP A 228 4.47 20.83 12.63
CA ASP A 228 5.68 20.04 12.46
C ASP A 228 6.42 20.42 11.16
N LEU A 229 5.73 20.93 10.14
CA LEU A 229 6.30 21.48 8.90
C LEU A 229 7.05 22.82 9.07
N ALA A 230 7.00 23.47 10.23
CA ALA A 230 7.54 24.83 10.41
C ALA A 230 9.07 24.93 10.28
N ALA A 231 9.80 23.85 10.55
CA ALA A 231 11.26 23.79 10.44
C ALA A 231 11.71 22.39 10.01
N ALA A 232 12.87 22.30 9.32
CA ALA A 232 13.43 21.01 8.92
C ALA A 232 13.67 20.06 10.12
N SER A 233 14.04 20.62 11.27
CA SER A 233 14.26 19.85 12.50
C SER A 233 12.99 19.41 13.23
N SER A 234 11.83 20.02 12.94
CA SER A 234 10.54 19.62 13.51
C SER A 234 9.80 18.64 12.60
N THR A 235 10.09 18.64 11.29
CA THR A 235 9.52 17.69 10.35
C THR A 235 10.15 16.31 10.56
N PRO A 236 9.36 15.24 10.74
CA PRO A 236 9.88 13.88 10.86
C PRO A 236 10.59 13.41 9.59
N ASN A 237 11.52 12.46 9.70
CA ASN A 237 12.13 11.84 8.52
C ASN A 237 11.07 11.07 7.73
N PHE A 238 10.32 10.19 8.38
CA PHE A 238 9.20 9.49 7.75
C PHE A 238 7.86 10.05 8.21
N VAL A 239 7.04 10.45 7.24
CA VAL A 239 5.71 10.99 7.46
C VAL A 239 4.72 10.11 6.70
N PHE A 240 3.73 9.56 7.40
CA PHE A 240 2.62 8.83 6.80
C PHE A 240 1.33 9.61 7.05
N ILE A 241 0.58 9.90 5.99
CA ILE A 241 -0.63 10.72 6.02
C ILE A 241 -1.77 9.90 5.45
N THR A 242 -2.87 9.84 6.18
CA THR A 242 -4.10 9.23 5.69
C THR A 242 -5.27 10.20 5.84
N PRO A 243 -5.97 10.51 4.74
CA PRO A 243 -7.24 11.22 4.79
C PRO A 243 -8.31 10.39 5.53
N ASN A 244 -9.44 11.02 5.84
CA ASN A 244 -10.61 10.35 6.39
C ASN A 244 -11.42 9.68 5.27
N LEU A 245 -12.47 8.94 5.62
CA LEU A 245 -13.31 8.21 4.66
C LEU A 245 -13.95 9.10 3.57
N CYS A 246 -14.12 10.40 3.81
CA CYS A 246 -14.62 11.32 2.81
C CYS A 246 -13.54 11.76 1.81
N HIS A 247 -12.33 11.96 2.30
CA HIS A 247 -11.23 12.61 1.57
C HIS A 247 -10.22 11.64 0.98
N ASP A 248 -10.27 10.35 1.35
CA ASP A 248 -9.43 9.31 0.78
C ASP A 248 -9.85 8.92 -0.66
N GLY A 249 -11.08 9.27 -1.01
CA GLY A 249 -11.70 9.09 -2.32
C GLY A 249 -12.51 7.83 -2.50
N HIS A 250 -12.69 6.98 -1.49
CA HIS A 250 -13.60 5.85 -1.57
C HIS A 250 -15.06 6.28 -1.48
N ASP A 251 -15.43 7.04 -0.45
CA ASP A 251 -16.82 7.39 -0.21
C ASP A 251 -17.31 8.35 -1.29
N GLY A 252 -18.42 8.02 -1.96
CA GLY A 252 -18.92 8.77 -3.10
C GLY A 252 -19.77 7.91 -4.03
N ASP A 253 -20.58 8.54 -4.89
CA ASP A 253 -21.24 7.86 -6.02
C ASP A 253 -20.48 8.01 -7.36
N GLY A 254 -19.26 8.56 -7.30
CA GLY A 254 -18.42 8.83 -8.45
C GLY A 254 -18.82 10.06 -9.28
N THR A 255 -19.87 10.79 -8.91
CA THR A 255 -20.30 12.00 -9.64
C THR A 255 -19.65 13.29 -9.15
N GLY A 256 -19.05 13.28 -7.95
CA GLY A 256 -18.54 14.48 -7.28
C GLY A 256 -19.64 15.38 -6.73
N THR A 257 -20.87 14.89 -6.62
CA THR A 257 -22.01 15.68 -6.09
C THR A 257 -22.02 15.64 -4.56
N ALA A 258 -22.28 16.79 -3.93
CA ALA A 258 -22.47 16.88 -2.47
C ALA A 258 -23.67 16.05 -1.99
N GLY A 259 -23.60 15.54 -0.75
CA GLY A 259 -24.65 14.73 -0.13
C GLY A 259 -24.76 13.31 -0.68
N LYS A 260 -23.72 12.83 -1.38
CA LYS A 260 -23.68 11.52 -2.05
C LYS A 260 -22.44 10.73 -1.65
N GLY A 261 -22.29 10.44 -0.36
CA GLY A 261 -21.19 9.61 0.17
C GLY A 261 -20.85 10.00 1.59
N CYS A 262 -20.16 11.14 1.74
CA CYS A 262 -19.68 11.62 3.02
C CYS A 262 -20.82 11.93 4.00
N VAL A 263 -20.63 11.55 5.26
CA VAL A 263 -21.66 11.72 6.31
C VAL A 263 -21.87 13.19 6.70
N ASN A 264 -20.88 14.03 6.45
CA ASN A 264 -20.94 15.48 6.64
C ASN A 264 -21.64 16.22 5.48
N GLY A 265 -22.01 15.50 4.41
CA GLY A 265 -22.70 16.05 3.23
C GLY A 265 -21.77 16.67 2.18
N GLU A 266 -20.45 16.63 2.36
CA GLU A 266 -19.50 17.06 1.34
C GLU A 266 -19.55 16.14 0.09
N PRO A 267 -19.03 16.59 -1.06
CA PRO A 267 -18.65 15.67 -2.13
C PRO A 267 -17.72 14.59 -1.60
N GLY A 268 -17.71 13.45 -2.27
CA GLY A 268 -16.76 12.38 -2.03
C GLY A 268 -15.94 12.04 -3.28
N GLY A 269 -15.21 10.94 -3.24
CA GLY A 269 -14.56 10.38 -4.42
C GLY A 269 -13.32 11.18 -4.85
N LEU A 270 -13.05 11.15 -6.16
CA LEU A 270 -11.93 11.87 -6.76
C LEU A 270 -11.99 13.40 -6.54
N THR A 271 -13.21 13.95 -6.39
CA THR A 271 -13.37 15.39 -6.08
C THR A 271 -12.77 15.74 -4.72
N SER A 272 -12.93 14.87 -3.73
CA SER A 272 -12.45 15.10 -2.37
C SER A 272 -10.96 14.84 -2.23
N ILE A 273 -10.43 13.82 -2.92
CA ILE A 273 -8.98 13.65 -3.09
C ILE A 273 -8.37 14.95 -3.66
N ASP A 274 -8.97 15.50 -4.71
CA ASP A 274 -8.46 16.70 -5.39
C ASP A 274 -8.38 17.88 -4.42
N ALA A 275 -9.42 18.10 -3.62
CA ALA A 275 -9.47 19.14 -2.60
C ALA A 275 -8.43 18.91 -1.49
N PHE A 276 -8.35 17.68 -0.97
CA PHE A 276 -7.39 17.29 0.07
C PHE A 276 -5.95 17.54 -0.37
N LEU A 277 -5.58 17.07 -1.57
CA LEU A 277 -4.24 17.25 -2.12
C LEU A 277 -3.93 18.74 -2.38
N LYS A 278 -4.91 19.52 -2.87
CA LYS A 278 -4.77 20.98 -3.06
C LYS A 278 -4.50 21.72 -1.77
N GLU A 279 -4.99 21.23 -0.62
CA GLU A 279 -4.68 21.82 0.68
C GLU A 279 -3.28 21.40 1.15
N TRP A 280 -3.00 20.10 1.19
CA TRP A 280 -1.85 19.58 1.94
C TRP A 280 -0.54 19.57 1.16
N VAL A 281 -0.58 19.23 -0.14
CA VAL A 281 0.66 19.13 -0.94
C VAL A 281 1.39 20.47 -1.03
N PRO A 282 0.74 21.62 -1.27
CA PRO A 282 1.44 22.91 -1.26
C PRO A 282 2.09 23.25 0.08
N LEU A 283 1.46 22.91 1.21
CA LEU A 283 2.01 23.15 2.54
C LEU A 283 3.28 22.31 2.76
N ILE A 284 3.24 21.04 2.38
CA ILE A 284 4.41 20.14 2.46
C ILE A 284 5.53 20.68 1.56
N MET A 285 5.21 21.01 0.30
CA MET A 285 6.19 21.50 -0.66
C MET A 285 6.84 22.83 -0.29
N ALA A 286 6.13 23.68 0.46
CA ALA A 286 6.64 24.94 0.99
C ALA A 286 7.51 24.77 2.24
N SER A 287 7.50 23.59 2.89
CA SER A 287 8.23 23.37 4.14
C SER A 287 9.76 23.34 3.93
N PRO A 288 10.56 23.78 4.92
CA PRO A 288 12.01 23.73 4.84
C PRO A 288 12.56 22.31 4.61
N ALA A 289 11.98 21.31 5.26
CA ALA A 289 12.35 19.91 5.10
C ALA A 289 12.18 19.43 3.65
N TYR A 290 11.04 19.74 3.02
CA TYR A 290 10.80 19.29 1.66
C TYR A 290 11.77 19.95 0.67
N GLN A 291 11.99 21.26 0.81
CA GLN A 291 12.89 22.01 -0.06
C GLN A 291 14.35 21.58 0.08
N GLN A 292 14.74 21.14 1.28
CA GLN A 292 16.08 20.65 1.56
C GLN A 292 16.33 19.28 0.92
N ASP A 293 15.52 18.29 1.28
CA ASP A 293 15.74 16.89 0.89
C ASP A 293 14.47 16.01 0.93
N GLY A 294 13.34 16.60 0.53
CA GLY A 294 12.02 15.98 0.54
C GLY A 294 11.68 15.06 -0.64
N MET A 295 10.80 14.10 -0.38
CA MET A 295 10.03 13.37 -1.38
C MET A 295 8.59 13.18 -0.89
N ILE A 296 7.62 13.46 -1.76
CA ILE A 296 6.22 13.09 -1.56
C ILE A 296 5.94 11.86 -2.42
N VAL A 297 5.27 10.87 -1.85
CA VAL A 297 4.71 9.70 -2.53
C VAL A 297 3.20 9.77 -2.35
N ILE A 298 2.45 9.80 -3.45
CA ILE A 298 1.00 9.71 -3.47
C ILE A 298 0.64 8.39 -4.13
N ASN A 299 0.07 7.47 -3.37
CA ASN A 299 -0.38 6.17 -3.86
C ASN A 299 -1.85 5.92 -3.47
N PHE A 300 -2.39 4.81 -3.95
CA PHE A 300 -3.65 4.25 -3.48
C PHE A 300 -3.38 2.87 -2.88
N ASP A 301 -4.14 2.48 -1.88
CA ASP A 301 -4.06 1.16 -1.26
C ASP A 301 -4.43 0.02 -2.23
N GLU A 302 -5.53 0.15 -2.95
CA GLU A 302 -6.00 -0.82 -3.92
C GLU A 302 -6.84 -0.19 -5.04
N GLY A 303 -7.20 -1.03 -6.01
CA GLY A 303 -8.04 -0.70 -7.13
C GLY A 303 -9.48 -0.42 -6.73
N ALA A 304 -10.26 0.00 -7.73
CA ALA A 304 -11.67 0.31 -7.50
C ALA A 304 -12.48 -0.94 -7.11
N PRO A 305 -13.62 -0.77 -6.42
CA PRO A 305 -14.49 -1.88 -6.05
C PRO A 305 -14.93 -2.69 -7.28
N PRO A 306 -15.25 -3.98 -7.10
CA PRO A 306 -15.59 -4.85 -8.21
C PRO A 306 -16.93 -4.45 -8.83
N THR A 307 -17.07 -4.66 -10.14
CA THR A 307 -18.36 -4.49 -10.82
C THR A 307 -19.32 -5.61 -10.37
N PRO A 308 -20.49 -5.27 -9.79
CA PRO A 308 -21.45 -6.29 -9.38
C PRO A 308 -22.03 -7.03 -10.58
N ALA A 309 -22.20 -8.35 -10.45
CA ALA A 309 -22.85 -9.19 -11.45
C ALA A 309 -23.88 -10.11 -10.79
N VAL A 310 -25.00 -10.36 -11.45
CA VAL A 310 -25.93 -11.42 -11.02
C VAL A 310 -25.48 -12.73 -11.65
N THR A 311 -25.08 -13.70 -10.84
CA THR A 311 -24.67 -15.03 -11.27
C THR A 311 -25.56 -16.11 -10.65
N MET A 312 -25.47 -17.35 -11.14
CA MET A 312 -26.19 -18.49 -10.58
C MET A 312 -25.25 -19.28 -9.68
N VAL A 313 -25.42 -19.16 -8.36
CA VAL A 313 -24.69 -19.96 -7.37
C VAL A 313 -25.63 -21.06 -6.88
N SER A 314 -25.28 -22.33 -7.16
CA SER A 314 -26.11 -23.49 -6.79
C SER A 314 -27.58 -23.39 -7.25
N GLY A 315 -27.82 -22.77 -8.42
CA GLY A 315 -29.15 -22.59 -8.97
C GLY A 315 -29.93 -21.39 -8.41
N ILE A 316 -29.32 -20.55 -7.57
CA ILE A 316 -29.93 -19.36 -6.97
C ILE A 316 -29.31 -18.10 -7.60
N PRO A 317 -30.13 -17.14 -8.10
CA PRO A 317 -29.64 -15.83 -8.51
C PRO A 317 -28.97 -15.12 -7.33
N THR A 318 -27.69 -14.81 -7.48
CA THR A 318 -26.82 -14.30 -6.43
C THR A 318 -26.09 -13.06 -6.95
N LEU A 319 -26.06 -12.00 -6.15
CA LEU A 319 -25.23 -10.84 -6.45
C LEU A 319 -23.77 -11.19 -6.13
N THR A 320 -22.95 -11.35 -7.16
CA THR A 320 -21.53 -11.69 -7.04
C THR A 320 -20.67 -10.45 -7.21
N LEU A 321 -19.79 -10.20 -6.24
CA LEU A 321 -18.75 -9.19 -6.27
C LEU A 321 -17.40 -9.92 -6.42
N THR A 322 -16.78 -9.82 -7.60
CA THR A 322 -15.51 -10.49 -7.89
C THR A 322 -14.36 -9.50 -7.89
N TYR A 323 -13.51 -9.57 -6.88
CA TYR A 323 -12.30 -8.78 -6.76
C TYR A 323 -11.16 -9.48 -7.53
N PRO A 324 -10.66 -8.89 -8.64
CA PRO A 324 -9.62 -9.53 -9.45
C PRO A 324 -8.30 -9.65 -8.69
N GLY A 325 -7.85 -8.58 -8.04
CA GLY A 325 -6.62 -8.54 -7.25
C GLY A 325 -5.39 -8.91 -8.04
N ALA A 326 -5.25 -8.33 -9.23
CA ALA A 326 -4.08 -8.49 -10.06
C ALA A 326 -2.83 -8.09 -9.27
N PRO A 327 -1.88 -9.02 -9.06
CA PRO A 327 -0.62 -8.72 -8.41
C PRO A 327 0.43 -8.28 -9.43
N CYS A 328 1.56 -7.77 -8.92
CA CYS A 328 2.79 -7.63 -9.69
C CYS A 328 3.97 -8.29 -8.96
N CYS A 329 5.17 -8.12 -9.52
CA CYS A 329 6.39 -8.13 -8.74
C CYS A 329 6.73 -9.47 -8.05
N GLY A 330 6.16 -10.57 -8.57
CA GLY A 330 6.30 -11.91 -7.98
C GLY A 330 5.69 -12.03 -6.58
N GLN A 331 4.72 -11.18 -6.24
CA GLN A 331 4.06 -11.16 -4.94
C GLN A 331 3.63 -12.57 -4.49
N GLN A 332 3.96 -12.90 -3.25
CA GLN A 332 3.62 -14.18 -2.64
C GLN A 332 2.27 -14.09 -1.92
N THR A 333 1.60 -15.24 -1.79
CA THR A 333 0.37 -15.35 -0.99
C THR A 333 0.71 -15.35 0.49
N GLY A 334 -0.13 -14.71 1.32
CA GLY A 334 0.04 -14.77 2.76
C GLY A 334 -0.10 -16.19 3.34
N PRO A 335 0.54 -16.49 4.49
CA PRO A 335 0.80 -17.86 4.96
C PRO A 335 -0.46 -18.67 5.32
N ASN A 336 -1.59 -18.00 5.57
CA ASN A 336 -2.87 -18.62 5.95
C ASN A 336 -4.01 -18.26 4.98
N VAL A 337 -3.65 -17.79 3.79
CA VAL A 337 -4.60 -17.27 2.83
C VAL A 337 -4.63 -18.15 1.60
N THR A 338 -5.83 -18.51 1.15
CA THR A 338 -6.05 -19.26 -0.09
C THR A 338 -6.83 -18.42 -1.09
N ARG A 339 -6.60 -18.64 -2.38
CA ARG A 339 -7.34 -18.00 -3.47
C ARG A 339 -7.89 -19.03 -4.47
N PRO A 340 -9.12 -18.84 -5.01
CA PRO A 340 -10.04 -17.77 -4.63
C PRO A 340 -10.56 -17.94 -3.19
N TYR A 341 -10.76 -16.84 -2.48
CA TYR A 341 -11.45 -16.83 -1.19
C TYR A 341 -12.89 -16.40 -1.42
N ILE A 342 -13.85 -17.20 -0.95
CA ILE A 342 -15.28 -16.97 -1.20
C ILE A 342 -15.98 -16.80 0.14
N THR A 343 -16.80 -15.76 0.25
CA THR A 343 -17.69 -15.54 1.41
C THR A 343 -19.10 -15.30 0.92
N ASP A 344 -20.04 -16.08 1.44
CA ASP A 344 -21.46 -15.98 1.10
C ASP A 344 -22.23 -15.29 2.23
N TYR A 345 -23.07 -14.34 1.85
CA TYR A 345 -23.97 -13.63 2.74
C TYR A 345 -25.42 -13.95 2.36
N PRO A 346 -26.30 -14.15 3.36
CA PRO A 346 -27.70 -14.43 3.11
C PRO A 346 -28.39 -13.24 2.44
N ALA A 347 -29.51 -13.52 1.77
CA ALA A 347 -30.36 -12.51 1.19
C ALA A 347 -30.82 -11.48 2.25
N SER A 348 -30.83 -10.20 1.87
CA SER A 348 -31.25 -9.10 2.73
C SER A 348 -32.13 -8.11 1.98
N ALA A 349 -32.86 -7.26 2.71
CA ALA A 349 -33.62 -6.16 2.09
C ALA A 349 -32.68 -5.17 1.36
N ALA A 350 -31.48 -4.95 1.88
CA ALA A 350 -30.47 -4.06 1.28
C ALA A 350 -30.00 -4.55 -0.10
N THR A 351 -30.07 -5.86 -0.34
CA THR A 351 -29.63 -6.51 -1.58
C THR A 351 -30.80 -6.87 -2.50
N GLY A 352 -31.98 -6.28 -2.26
CA GLY A 352 -33.20 -6.56 -3.02
C GLY A 352 -33.68 -8.01 -2.87
N GLY A 353 -33.34 -8.67 -1.76
CA GLY A 353 -33.69 -10.06 -1.50
C GLY A 353 -32.79 -11.10 -2.19
N MET A 354 -31.66 -10.69 -2.79
CA MET A 354 -30.67 -11.61 -3.34
C MET A 354 -29.57 -11.93 -2.32
N PRO A 355 -29.11 -13.19 -2.22
CA PRO A 355 -27.86 -13.49 -1.52
C PRO A 355 -26.69 -12.77 -2.21
N VAL A 356 -25.63 -12.52 -1.44
CA VAL A 356 -24.39 -11.91 -1.95
C VAL A 356 -23.25 -12.89 -1.83
N GLN A 357 -22.42 -12.98 -2.87
CA GLN A 357 -21.16 -13.73 -2.83
C GLN A 357 -20.01 -12.77 -3.09
N LEU A 358 -19.08 -12.68 -2.13
CA LEU A 358 -17.79 -12.03 -2.33
C LEU A 358 -16.79 -13.08 -2.81
N SER A 359 -16.10 -12.79 -3.92
CA SER A 359 -15.10 -13.67 -4.51
C SER A 359 -13.79 -12.90 -4.69
N TYR A 360 -12.79 -13.22 -3.88
CA TYR A 360 -11.46 -12.64 -3.97
C TYR A 360 -10.59 -13.58 -4.80
N ALA A 361 -10.37 -13.23 -6.07
CA ALA A 361 -9.75 -14.13 -7.04
C ALA A 361 -8.21 -14.13 -6.97
N GLY A 362 -7.60 -12.94 -6.89
CA GLY A 362 -6.15 -12.76 -6.85
C GLY A 362 -5.62 -12.49 -5.45
N ILE A 363 -4.33 -12.16 -5.36
CA ILE A 363 -3.67 -11.84 -4.07
C ILE A 363 -3.22 -10.39 -3.97
N GLY A 364 -3.19 -9.65 -5.09
CA GLY A 364 -2.81 -8.24 -5.10
C GLY A 364 -4.02 -7.34 -4.93
N GLY A 365 -3.79 -6.04 -5.12
CA GLY A 365 -4.79 -4.98 -5.01
C GLY A 365 -5.05 -4.25 -6.32
N ASP A 366 -4.82 -4.90 -7.46
CA ASP A 366 -4.98 -4.31 -8.79
C ASP A 366 -4.06 -3.10 -9.06
N GLN A 367 -4.12 -2.60 -10.29
CA GLN A 367 -3.25 -1.53 -10.78
C GLN A 367 -3.82 -0.16 -10.40
N THR A 368 -3.15 0.55 -9.50
CA THR A 368 -3.58 1.85 -8.97
C THR A 368 -2.83 3.03 -9.57
N GLY A 369 -1.52 2.86 -9.78
CA GLY A 369 -0.61 3.97 -10.09
C GLY A 369 -0.14 4.72 -8.85
N ALA A 370 0.95 5.48 -9.00
CA ALA A 370 1.46 6.37 -7.95
C ALA A 370 2.21 7.57 -8.55
N VAL A 371 2.24 8.68 -7.82
CA VAL A 371 2.97 9.90 -8.18
C VAL A 371 4.03 10.18 -7.13
N LEU A 372 5.26 10.43 -7.57
CA LEU A 372 6.36 10.82 -6.71
C LEU A 372 6.86 12.21 -7.06
N ILE A 373 6.97 13.10 -6.09
CA ILE A 373 7.41 14.48 -6.29
C ILE A 373 8.61 14.75 -5.40
N SER A 374 9.72 15.20 -5.98
CA SER A 374 10.93 15.51 -5.24
C SER A 374 11.83 16.43 -6.06
N PRO A 375 12.62 17.31 -5.42
CA PRO A 375 13.72 18.02 -6.09
C PRO A 375 14.76 17.09 -6.74
N PHE A 376 14.79 15.81 -6.37
CA PHE A 376 15.72 14.81 -6.90
C PHE A 376 15.13 13.93 -8.01
N ILE A 377 13.90 14.22 -8.43
CA ILE A 377 13.21 13.53 -9.53
C ILE A 377 13.02 14.54 -10.66
N LYS A 378 13.38 14.15 -11.89
CA LYS A 378 13.14 14.95 -13.08
C LYS A 378 11.62 15.10 -13.31
N PRO A 379 11.08 16.32 -13.41
CA PRO A 379 9.66 16.54 -13.71
C PRO A 379 9.24 15.87 -15.03
N GLY A 380 8.05 15.28 -15.04
CA GLY A 380 7.48 14.56 -16.19
C GLY A 380 8.10 13.17 -16.40
N THR A 381 8.75 12.59 -15.40
CA THR A 381 9.26 11.22 -15.47
C THR A 381 8.10 10.23 -15.52
N VAL A 382 8.24 9.17 -16.31
CA VAL A 382 7.27 8.07 -16.37
C VAL A 382 8.02 6.76 -16.23
N SER A 383 7.64 5.96 -15.24
CA SER A 383 8.15 4.61 -15.08
C SER A 383 7.04 3.59 -15.35
N ASN A 384 7.38 2.59 -16.17
CA ASN A 384 6.56 1.40 -16.41
C ASN A 384 7.09 0.17 -15.67
N THR A 385 8.05 0.35 -14.76
CA THR A 385 8.54 -0.74 -13.91
C THR A 385 7.43 -1.17 -12.96
N PRO A 386 7.12 -2.47 -12.86
CA PRO A 386 6.15 -2.95 -11.89
C PRO A 386 6.63 -2.70 -10.45
N TYR A 387 5.80 -2.03 -9.67
CA TYR A 387 6.02 -1.77 -8.25
C TYR A 387 4.75 -2.06 -7.45
N ASN A 388 4.88 -2.38 -6.17
CA ASN A 388 3.76 -2.44 -5.23
C ASN A 388 4.14 -1.87 -3.86
N HIS A 389 3.30 -2.04 -2.85
CA HIS A 389 3.59 -1.56 -1.49
C HIS A 389 4.85 -2.16 -0.87
N TYR A 390 5.20 -3.41 -1.19
CA TYR A 390 6.49 -3.97 -0.75
C TYR A 390 7.66 -3.27 -1.42
N SER A 391 7.53 -2.88 -2.70
CA SER A 391 8.54 -2.04 -3.37
C SER A 391 8.68 -0.67 -2.73
N LEU A 392 7.58 -0.05 -2.29
CA LEU A 392 7.62 1.20 -1.52
C LEU A 392 8.38 1.01 -0.21
N LEU A 393 8.02 0.00 0.58
CA LEU A 393 8.71 -0.31 1.84
C LEU A 393 10.21 -0.60 1.63
N LYS A 394 10.57 -1.34 0.58
CA LYS A 394 11.96 -1.57 0.20
C LYS A 394 12.68 -0.25 -0.10
N SER A 395 12.05 0.63 -0.88
CA SER A 395 12.59 1.95 -1.24
C SER A 395 12.81 2.85 -0.03
N LEU A 396 11.89 2.83 0.94
CA LEU A 396 12.02 3.57 2.19
C LEU A 396 13.22 3.05 3.00
N GLN A 397 13.37 1.73 3.11
CA GLN A 397 14.51 1.12 3.81
C GLN A 397 15.84 1.45 3.12
N ASP A 398 15.86 1.50 1.78
CA ASP A 398 17.02 1.93 0.99
C ASP A 398 17.38 3.40 1.26
N ILE A 399 16.39 4.32 1.20
CA ILE A 399 16.57 5.76 1.45
C ILE A 399 17.17 6.01 2.83
N TYR A 400 16.67 5.32 3.85
CA TYR A 400 17.12 5.46 5.23
C TYR A 400 18.32 4.57 5.58
N SER A 401 18.75 3.71 4.65
CA SER A 401 19.83 2.73 4.86
C SER A 401 19.60 1.86 6.11
N VAL A 402 18.34 1.50 6.37
CA VAL A 402 17.95 0.66 7.51
C VAL A 402 17.77 -0.79 7.08
N THR A 403 18.22 -1.71 7.93
CA THR A 403 18.18 -3.16 7.68
C THR A 403 17.81 -3.90 8.97
N PRO A 404 17.35 -5.16 8.90
CA PRO A 404 17.09 -5.97 7.70
C PRO A 404 15.88 -5.46 6.90
N TYR A 405 15.75 -5.87 5.63
CA TYR A 405 14.50 -5.66 4.90
C TYR A 405 13.36 -6.43 5.57
N LEU A 406 12.26 -5.75 5.85
CA LEU A 406 11.10 -6.35 6.53
C LEU A 406 10.20 -7.15 5.60
N GLY A 407 9.81 -8.35 6.02
CA GLY A 407 8.78 -9.16 5.36
C GLY A 407 9.04 -9.35 3.87
N TYR A 408 8.02 -9.20 3.05
CA TYR A 408 8.15 -9.33 1.59
C TYR A 408 8.90 -8.19 0.91
N ALA A 409 9.29 -7.13 1.62
CA ALA A 409 10.30 -6.20 1.08
C ALA A 409 11.69 -6.87 0.90
N SER A 410 11.92 -8.00 1.57
CA SER A 410 13.12 -8.84 1.43
C SER A 410 12.99 -9.93 0.35
N GLN A 411 11.83 -10.10 -0.28
CA GLN A 411 11.58 -11.25 -1.15
C GLN A 411 12.50 -11.22 -2.38
N PRO A 412 12.98 -12.39 -2.87
CA PRO A 412 13.79 -12.46 -4.07
C PRO A 412 13.08 -11.87 -5.29
N GLY A 413 13.80 -11.03 -6.05
CA GLY A 413 13.30 -10.42 -7.28
C GLY A 413 12.46 -9.17 -7.09
N LEU A 414 12.08 -8.80 -5.86
CA LEU A 414 11.44 -7.52 -5.61
C LEU A 414 12.45 -6.38 -5.70
N VAL A 415 12.07 -5.36 -6.46
CA VAL A 415 12.85 -4.14 -6.65
C VAL A 415 12.19 -2.97 -5.93
N GLY A 416 13.01 -2.11 -5.33
CA GLY A 416 12.61 -0.77 -4.90
C GLY A 416 12.72 0.21 -6.06
N PHE A 417 12.21 1.43 -5.88
CA PHE A 417 12.36 2.53 -6.81
C PHE A 417 13.83 2.75 -7.13
N GLY A 418 14.16 2.84 -8.42
CA GLY A 418 15.54 2.87 -8.87
C GLY A 418 15.84 4.03 -9.79
N SER A 419 16.79 3.81 -10.71
CA SER A 419 17.23 4.80 -11.69
C SER A 419 16.16 5.24 -12.68
N ASP A 420 15.08 4.47 -12.82
CA ASP A 420 13.89 4.81 -13.60
C ASP A 420 13.02 5.89 -12.92
N VAL A 421 13.13 6.04 -11.59
CA VAL A 421 12.45 7.06 -10.80
C VAL A 421 13.38 8.23 -10.49
N TYR A 422 14.56 7.94 -9.95
CA TYR A 422 15.53 8.95 -9.50
C TYR A 422 16.42 9.46 -10.64
N VAL A 423 15.78 9.98 -11.69
CA VAL A 423 16.46 10.63 -12.81
C VAL A 423 16.72 12.08 -12.41
N LYS A 424 17.98 12.52 -12.27
CA LYS A 424 18.26 13.95 -12.12
C LYS A 424 18.10 14.67 -13.46
N SER A 425 17.50 15.85 -13.44
CA SER A 425 17.64 16.82 -14.54
C SER A 425 19.11 17.24 -14.61
N ASN A 426 19.69 17.20 -15.81
CA ASN A 426 21.05 17.70 -16.08
C ASN A 426 21.17 19.20 -15.80
#